data_AF-A0A7G9A631-F1
#
_entry.id   AF-A0A7G9A631-F1
#
_cell.length_a   1.000
_cell.length_b   1.000
_cell.length_c   1.000
_cell.angle_alpha   90.00
_cell.angle_beta   90.00
_cell.angle_gamma   90.00
#
_symmetry.space_group_name_H-M   'P 1'
#
loop_
_entity.id
_entity.type
_entity.pdbx_description
1 polymer ?
#
loop_
_entity_poly.entity_id
_entity_poly.type
_entity_poly.pdbx_seq_one_letter_code
_entity_poly.pdbx_strand_id
1 'polypeptide(L)'
;MELWQLARDENCLRQQAFWHTWQGPLLENQQSNNITLLDILEKVHQFLIEHLDDFNIPEAFVTKDLPLKLAQLSDRFERYILLNNKQALRGRRGYERNRIDD
;
A
#
# COMPACT_ATOMS: atom_id res chain seq x y z
N MET A 1 3.11 -12.17 -13.11
CA MET A 1 3.07 -10.78 -12.60
C MET A 1 3.67 -10.82 -11.22
N GLU A 2 4.72 -10.04 -11.00
CA GLU A 2 5.50 -10.04 -9.76
C GLU A 2 4.79 -9.21 -8.66
N LEU A 3 5.08 -9.52 -7.39
CA LEU A 3 4.50 -8.83 -6.24
C LEU A 3 4.72 -7.31 -6.30
N TRP A 4 5.93 -6.88 -6.69
CA TRP A 4 6.27 -5.47 -6.87
C TRP A 4 5.46 -4.79 -7.98
N GLN A 5 5.20 -5.49 -9.09
CA GLN A 5 4.40 -4.96 -10.19
C GLN A 5 2.95 -4.76 -9.75
N LEU A 6 2.40 -5.73 -9.02
CA LEU A 6 1.05 -5.64 -8.47
C LEU A 6 0.93 -4.52 -7.43
N ALA A 7 1.91 -4.38 -6.54
CA ALA A 7 1.91 -3.32 -5.53
C ALA A 7 2.00 -1.90 -6.13
N ARG A 8 2.64 -1.76 -7.30
CA ARG A 8 2.77 -0.47 -8.00
C ARG A 8 1.65 -0.17 -8.98
N ASP A 9 0.86 -1.17 -9.36
CA ASP A 9 -0.30 -1.00 -10.21
C ASP A 9 -1.25 0.02 -9.59
N GLU A 10 -1.64 1.02 -10.36
CA GLU A 10 -2.40 2.15 -9.83
C GLU A 10 -3.78 1.74 -9.35
N ASN A 11 -4.45 0.84 -10.07
CA ASN A 11 -5.77 0.36 -9.68
C ASN A 11 -5.68 -0.46 -8.39
N CYS A 12 -4.70 -1.35 -8.31
CA CYS A 12 -4.44 -2.13 -7.11
C CYS A 12 -4.11 -1.24 -5.90
N LEU A 13 -3.24 -0.25 -6.07
CA LEU A 13 -2.83 0.65 -4.98
C LEU A 13 -4.01 1.50 -4.49
N ARG A 14 -4.84 2.03 -5.41
CA ARG A 14 -6.06 2.78 -5.08
C ARG A 14 -7.10 1.90 -4.38
N GLN A 15 -7.30 0.67 -4.84
CA GLN A 15 -8.21 -0.29 -4.21
C GLN A 15 -7.78 -0.61 -2.78
N GLN A 16 -6.49 -0.90 -2.58
CA GLN A 16 -5.95 -1.18 -1.25
C GLN A 16 -6.08 0.03 -0.33
N ALA A 17 -5.77 1.24 -0.81
CA ALA A 17 -5.93 2.46 -0.02
C ALA A 17 -7.39 2.71 0.36
N PHE A 18 -8.33 2.39 -0.53
CA PHE A 18 -9.76 2.46 -0.22
C PHE A 18 -10.13 1.51 0.90
N TRP A 19 -9.82 0.22 0.75
CA TRP A 19 -10.12 -0.78 1.78
C TRP A 19 -9.41 -0.52 3.10
N HIS A 20 -8.22 0.06 3.07
CA HIS A 20 -7.49 0.50 4.26
C HIS A 20 -8.23 1.61 5.02
N THR A 21 -8.88 2.53 4.32
CA THR A 21 -9.68 3.61 4.92
C THR A 21 -11.15 3.27 5.14
N TRP A 22 -11.62 2.13 4.62
CA TRP A 22 -13.04 1.82 4.61
C TRP A 22 -13.52 1.40 6.00
N GLN A 23 -14.17 2.35 6.66
CA GLN A 23 -14.95 2.08 7.85
C GLN A 23 -16.34 1.60 7.40
N GLY A 24 -16.49 0.28 7.24
CA GLY A 24 -17.79 -0.33 6.95
C GLY A 24 -18.81 -0.09 8.08
N PRO A 25 -19.96 -0.78 8.08
CA PRO A 25 -20.93 -0.70 9.19
C PRO A 25 -20.40 -1.29 10.51
N LEU A 26 -19.18 -1.81 10.50
CA LEU A 26 -18.50 -2.43 11.63
C LEU A 26 -17.82 -1.36 12.48
N LEU A 27 -17.91 -1.53 13.80
CA LEU A 27 -17.18 -0.71 14.77
C LEU A 27 -15.67 -0.81 14.51
N GLU A 28 -14.90 0.19 14.92
CA GLU A 28 -13.44 0.24 14.72
C GLU A 28 -12.72 -1.04 15.18
N ASN A 29 -13.16 -1.62 16.30
CA ASN A 29 -12.64 -2.88 16.85
C ASN A 29 -13.13 -4.16 16.12
N GLN A 30 -14.03 -4.02 15.15
CA GLN A 30 -14.56 -5.09 14.30
C GLN A 30 -14.03 -5.00 12.86
N GLN A 31 -13.32 -3.93 12.52
CA GLN A 31 -12.70 -3.79 11.21
C GLN A 31 -11.46 -4.69 11.15
N SER A 32 -11.36 -5.46 10.07
CA SER A 32 -10.16 -6.25 9.81
C SER A 32 -8.99 -5.29 9.57
N ASN A 33 -7.88 -5.48 10.28
CA ASN A 33 -6.62 -4.83 9.93
C ASN A 33 -6.20 -5.33 8.54
N ASN A 34 -6.59 -4.60 7.50
CA ASN A 34 -6.33 -4.99 6.13
C ASN A 34 -4.82 -4.93 5.88
N ILE A 35 -4.19 -6.11 5.81
CA ILE A 35 -2.80 -6.25 5.40
C ILE A 35 -2.70 -5.83 3.94
N THR A 36 -1.92 -4.79 3.68
CA THR A 36 -1.66 -4.27 2.34
C THR A 36 -0.44 -4.95 1.72
N LEU A 37 -0.30 -4.87 0.41
CA LEU A 37 0.90 -5.27 -0.31
C LEU A 37 2.12 -4.45 0.13
N LEU A 38 1.92 -3.20 0.58
CA LEU A 38 2.99 -2.40 1.16
C LEU A 38 3.49 -3.04 2.46
N ASP A 39 2.59 -3.42 3.38
CA ASP A 39 2.95 -4.11 4.63
C ASP A 39 3.71 -5.42 4.36
N ILE A 40 3.30 -6.16 3.34
CA ILE A 40 4.00 -7.40 2.92
C ILE A 40 5.40 -7.07 2.41
N LEU A 41 5.54 -6.06 1.56
CA LEU A 41 6.83 -5.67 0.99
C LEU A 41 7.80 -5.12 2.04
N GLU A 42 7.30 -4.39 3.04
CA GLU A 42 8.10 -3.94 4.19
C GLU A 42 8.60 -5.11 5.03
N LYS A 43 7.75 -6.11 5.29
CA LYS A 43 8.17 -7.35 5.98
C LYS A 43 9.18 -8.15 5.17
N VAL A 44 9.00 -8.22 3.85
CA VAL A 44 9.99 -8.86 2.96
C VAL A 44 11.31 -8.11 3.03
N HIS A 45 11.29 -6.77 3.03
CA HIS A 45 12.52 -5.98 3.16
C HIS A 45 13.23 -6.22 4.49
N GLN A 46 12.51 -6.25 5.61
CA GLN A 46 13.06 -6.63 6.92
C GLN A 46 13.69 -8.02 6.90
N PHE A 47 12.98 -9.00 6.33
CA PHE A 47 13.48 -10.36 6.20
C PHE A 47 14.78 -10.42 5.37
N LEU A 48 14.85 -9.67 4.26
CA LEU A 48 16.05 -9.61 3.43
C LEU A 48 17.24 -8.93 4.14
N ILE A 49 16.99 -8.00 5.06
CA ILE A 49 18.05 -7.40 5.89
C ILE A 49 18.60 -8.44 6.87
N GLU A 50 17.70 -9.18 7.53
CA GLU A 50 18.08 -10.18 8.56
C GLU A 50 18.76 -11.41 7.97
N HIS A 51 18.42 -11.77 6.73
CA HIS A 51 18.82 -13.01 6.07
C HIS A 51 19.57 -12.76 4.76
N LEU A 52 20.32 -11.65 4.65
CA LEU A 52 20.96 -11.27 3.39
C LEU A 52 21.86 -12.38 2.81
N ASP A 53 22.61 -13.07 3.68
CA ASP A 53 23.55 -14.13 3.30
C ASP A 53 22.86 -15.36 2.67
N ASP A 54 21.56 -15.54 2.89
CA ASP A 54 20.77 -16.64 2.33
C ASP A 54 20.39 -16.40 0.86
N PHE A 55 20.61 -15.18 0.34
CA PHE A 55 20.18 -14.77 -0.99
C PHE A 55 21.33 -14.24 -1.85
N ASN A 56 21.35 -14.63 -3.13
CA ASN A 56 22.26 -14.05 -4.11
C ASN A 56 21.71 -12.72 -4.66
N ILE A 57 21.64 -11.70 -3.80
CA ILE A 57 21.15 -10.35 -4.14
C ILE A 57 22.19 -9.29 -3.76
N PRO A 58 22.31 -8.20 -4.53
CA PRO A 58 23.24 -7.12 -4.18
C PRO A 58 22.87 -6.44 -2.86
N GLU A 59 23.82 -6.31 -1.93
CA GLU A 59 23.61 -5.62 -0.65
C GLU A 59 23.08 -4.19 -0.84
N ALA A 60 23.62 -3.46 -1.82
CA ALA A 60 23.18 -2.10 -2.13
C ALA A 60 21.70 -2.03 -2.55
N PHE A 61 21.18 -3.09 -3.18
CA PHE A 61 19.76 -3.15 -3.51
C PHE A 61 18.90 -3.21 -2.24
N VAL A 62 19.28 -4.03 -1.26
CA VAL A 62 18.52 -4.22 -0.01
C VAL A 62 18.68 -3.02 0.93
N THR A 63 19.87 -2.45 1.03
CA THR A 63 20.16 -1.38 2.00
C THR A 63 19.84 0.02 1.50
N LYS A 64 19.75 0.23 0.18
CA LYS A 64 19.55 1.56 -0.41
C LYS A 64 18.37 1.62 -1.37
N ASP A 65 18.38 0.80 -2.42
CA ASP A 65 17.42 0.96 -3.52
C ASP A 65 16.00 0.55 -3.12
N LEU A 66 15.87 -0.60 -2.43
CA LEU A 66 14.60 -1.12 -1.96
C LEU A 66 13.94 -0.20 -0.93
N PRO A 67 14.63 0.30 0.13
CA PRO A 67 14.03 1.27 1.04
C PRO A 67 13.53 2.54 0.34
N LEU A 68 14.30 3.08 -0.61
CA LEU A 68 13.87 4.25 -1.39
C LEU A 68 12.59 3.96 -2.20
N LYS A 69 12.54 2.79 -2.82
CA LYS A 69 11.38 2.32 -3.59
C LYS A 69 10.15 2.13 -2.70
N LEU A 70 10.31 1.57 -1.50
CA LEU A 70 9.23 1.41 -0.53
C LEU A 70 8.73 2.76 -0.01
N ALA A 71 9.63 3.69 0.31
CA ALA A 71 9.27 5.06 0.71
C ALA A 71 8.42 5.75 -0.37
N GLN A 72 8.82 5.66 -1.64
CA GLN A 72 8.04 6.22 -2.75
C GLN A 72 6.66 5.57 -2.91
N LEU A 73 6.56 4.26 -2.65
CA LEU A 73 5.29 3.54 -2.69
C LEU A 73 4.38 3.93 -1.53
N SER A 74 4.95 4.06 -0.32
CA SER A 74 4.26 4.53 0.88
C SER A 74 3.71 5.94 0.69
N ASP A 75 4.53 6.88 0.20
CA ASP A 75 4.10 8.25 -0.13
C ASP A 75 2.90 8.27 -1.10
N ARG A 76 2.89 7.38 -2.09
CA ARG A 76 1.76 7.25 -3.03
C ARG A 76 0.52 6.69 -2.34
N PHE A 77 0.70 5.68 -1.50
CA PHE A 77 -0.38 5.05 -0.75
C PHE A 77 -1.07 6.05 0.19
N GLU A 78 -0.29 6.81 0.96
CA GLU A 78 -0.79 7.86 1.87
C GLU A 78 -1.57 8.95 1.12
N ARG A 79 -1.11 9.35 -0.08
CA ARG A 79 -1.86 10.29 -0.92
C ARG A 79 -3.26 9.76 -1.27
N TYR A 80 -3.39 8.48 -1.60
CA TYR A 80 -4.70 7.89 -1.90
C TYR A 80 -5.57 7.75 -0.65
N ILE A 81 -5.00 7.40 0.50
CA ILE A 81 -5.69 7.44 1.81
C ILE A 81 -6.26 8.84 2.06
N LEU A 82 -5.45 9.89 1.91
CA LEU A 82 -5.87 11.27 2.13
C LEU A 82 -6.99 11.68 1.16
N LEU A 83 -6.91 11.27 -0.11
CA LEU A 83 -7.96 11.51 -1.10
C LEU A 83 -9.27 10.82 -0.73
N ASN A 84 -9.21 9.56 -0.28
CA ASN A 84 -10.38 8.82 0.17
C ASN A 84 -11.05 9.50 1.36
N ASN A 85 -10.27 9.91 2.37
CA ASN A 85 -10.77 10.62 3.54
C ASN A 85 -11.42 11.96 3.17
N LYS A 86 -10.79 12.73 2.27
CA LYS A 86 -11.38 13.99 1.76
C LYS A 86 -12.72 13.79 1.04
N GLN A 87 -12.87 12.71 0.28
CA GLN A 87 -14.15 12.41 -0.39
C GLN A 87 -15.20 11.91 0.60
N ALA A 88 -14.81 11.07 1.58
CA ALA A 88 -15.70 10.58 2.62
C ALA A 88 -16.32 11.73 3.44
N LEU A 89 -15.50 12.73 3.83
CA LEU A 89 -15.98 13.95 4.50
C LEU A 89 -17.01 14.75 3.70
N ARG A 90 -17.03 14.60 2.37
CA ARG A 90 -18.01 15.24 1.48
C ARG A 90 -19.26 14.38 1.26
N GLY A 91 -19.45 13.33 2.05
CA GLY A 91 -20.55 12.38 1.91
C GLY A 91 -20.46 11.51 0.65
N ARG A 92 -19.28 11.45 0.00
CA ARG A 92 -19.04 10.65 -1.20
C ARG A 92 -18.27 9.39 -0.81
N ARG A 93 -18.74 8.22 -1.22
CA ARG A 93 -17.97 6.97 -1.09
C ARG A 93 -16.75 7.07 -2.01
N GLY A 94 -15.55 7.13 -1.42
CA GLY A 94 -14.29 7.49 -2.09
C GLY A 94 -13.82 6.60 -3.24
N TYR A 95 -14.48 5.47 -3.51
CA TYR A 95 -14.13 4.57 -4.60
C TYR A 95 -15.03 4.70 -5.84
N GLU A 96 -16.35 4.86 -5.66
CA GLU A 96 -17.33 4.78 -6.75
C GLU A 96 -17.30 6.00 -7.70
N ARG A 97 -16.73 7.14 -7.27
CA ARG A 97 -16.58 8.34 -8.12
C ARG A 97 -15.20 8.56 -8.73
N ASN A 98 -14.13 7.99 -8.18
CA ASN A 98 -12.77 8.18 -8.70
C ASN A 98 -12.50 7.40 -10.02
N ARG A 99 -13.51 6.70 -10.54
CA ARG A 99 -13.49 5.99 -11.82
C ARG A 99 -14.32 6.70 -12.91
N ILE A 100 -15.06 7.76 -12.57
CA ILE A 100 -16.04 8.39 -13.48
C ILE A 100 -15.47 9.64 -14.19
N ASP A 101 -14.29 10.13 -13.80
CA ASP A 101 -13.67 11.29 -14.44
C ASP A 101 -12.47 10.89 -15.33
N ASP A 102 -12.71 9.99 -16.28
CA ASP A 102 -11.87 9.80 -17.50
C ASP A 102 -12.69 10.22 -18.73
#